data_AF-A0A210PXF7-F1
#
_entry.id   AF-A0A210PXF7-F1
#
_cell.length_a   1.000
_cell.length_b   1.000
_cell.length_c   1.000
_cell.angle_alpha   90.00
_cell.angle_beta   90.00
_cell.angle_gamma   90.00
#
_symmetry.space_group_name_H-M   'P 1'
#
loop_
_entity.id
_entity.type
_entity.pdbx_description
1 polymer ?
#
loop_
_entity_poly.entity_id
_entity_poly.type
_entity_poly.pdbx_seq_one_letter_code
_entity_poly.pdbx_strand_id
1 'polypeptide(L)'
;MSEQDATTEPPEGGGDAPTPGDAGLRNRKGKQKTQASPTTQQETPESPDTQDVQQDNQPAPAQTPQQIILQAPQQGEEIIYVPSNRIVLAVPKWMLILVTIICGIIFVGLGGYMGDVIWKKYYGLNNGYGENAITAVKVSIGEEATELFLQFDLDKDGKLSIEEYEALYHRLAGSGFNVSAPPEFKQEIQDDDEVITVKAHFKPLLLETMTKDLDETFVGGGLDSLAGLKGWTKPNIEWTNLGVKHFKSFFPKKNITMSSLGEVYFIYENSPGNHGTNHMSSNRYYPPQLEESLVVIHRMLNMFHPRPFIRNRFSPQGAVACVRAFNDEYVDIAFRIHGEFQLNEPPFYPFWYTPGQFTGSLVMSRDRKKIVHFHMYVPTENKLNIDMEWLNGPLEGENMEVDIGFQPQMEVTITAPSVPLTSENLYQKDLEVPVDLSMEDKVKDIKWTGEITMTEARKNMEVKMYPFKQVEYFNFTNSFEKAKEERKLVHSILLWGALDDQSC
;
A
#
# COMPACT_ATOMS: atom_id res chain seq x y z
N MET A 1 0.73 -21.85 -65.77
CA MET A 1 -0.67 -22.01 -66.21
C MET A 1 -1.53 -21.61 -65.03
N SER A 2 -1.79 -20.32 -64.78
CA SER A 2 -2.77 -19.44 -65.46
C SER A 2 -4.14 -20.08 -65.58
N GLU A 3 -5.10 -19.61 -64.78
CA GLU A 3 -6.42 -19.19 -65.28
C GLU A 3 -7.17 -18.37 -64.23
N GLN A 4 -7.70 -17.25 -64.71
CA GLN A 4 -8.66 -16.33 -64.09
C GLN A 4 -10.06 -16.73 -64.58
N ASP A 5 -11.10 -16.43 -63.80
CA ASP A 5 -12.43 -15.95 -64.22
C ASP A 5 -13.20 -15.58 -62.94
N ALA A 6 -13.76 -14.38 -62.69
CA ALA A 6 -14.61 -13.44 -63.43
C ALA A 6 -16.12 -13.67 -63.25
N THR A 7 -16.72 -12.73 -62.47
CA THR A 7 -18.04 -12.06 -62.60
C THR A 7 -19.37 -12.80 -62.41
N THR A 8 -20.24 -12.21 -61.56
CA THR A 8 -21.64 -11.79 -61.87
C THR A 8 -22.25 -10.95 -60.72
N GLU A 9 -22.85 -9.78 -61.05
CA GLU A 9 -23.76 -8.94 -60.23
C GLU A 9 -25.26 -9.23 -60.59
N PRO A 10 -26.28 -8.43 -60.17
CA PRO A 10 -26.97 -8.29 -58.87
C PRO A 10 -28.50 -8.61 -58.98
N PRO A 11 -29.39 -8.26 -58.01
CA PRO A 11 -30.05 -6.94 -58.07
C PRO A 11 -30.47 -6.30 -56.72
N GLU A 12 -30.91 -5.05 -56.84
CA GLU A 12 -31.36 -4.07 -55.85
C GLU A 12 -32.63 -4.45 -55.05
N GLY A 13 -32.75 -3.88 -53.84
CA GLY A 13 -33.99 -3.81 -53.07
C GLY A 13 -33.78 -3.08 -51.74
N GLY A 14 -34.25 -1.83 -51.65
CA GLY A 14 -34.04 -0.92 -50.51
C GLY A 14 -34.97 -1.14 -49.30
N GLY A 15 -34.63 -0.46 -48.21
CA GLY A 15 -35.46 -0.33 -47.01
C GLY A 15 -34.70 0.36 -45.86
N ASP A 16 -35.21 1.51 -45.44
CA ASP A 16 -34.66 2.47 -44.48
C ASP A 16 -34.28 1.91 -43.09
N ALA A 17 -33.20 2.45 -42.50
CA ALA A 17 -32.95 2.41 -41.07
C ALA A 17 -32.37 3.77 -40.58
N PRO A 18 -32.84 4.31 -39.44
CA PRO A 18 -32.51 5.65 -38.99
C PRO A 18 -31.23 5.72 -38.14
N THR A 19 -30.46 6.78 -38.34
CA THR A 19 -29.38 7.22 -37.45
C THR A 19 -29.94 7.77 -36.14
N PRO A 20 -29.30 7.45 -35.00
CA PRO A 20 -28.86 8.50 -34.08
C PRO A 20 -27.47 8.18 -33.53
N GLY A 21 -26.61 9.11 -33.12
CA GLY A 21 -26.76 10.53 -32.83
C GLY A 21 -25.49 10.89 -32.07
N ASP A 22 -24.78 11.87 -32.60
CA ASP A 22 -23.56 12.45 -32.05
C ASP A 22 -23.87 13.08 -30.67
N ALA A 23 -23.16 12.64 -29.63
CA ALA A 23 -23.27 13.20 -28.29
C ALA A 23 -21.87 13.41 -27.72
N GLY A 24 -21.35 14.62 -27.96
CA GLY A 24 -20.09 15.10 -27.44
C GLY A 24 -20.02 15.05 -25.90
N LEU A 25 -18.94 14.46 -25.40
CA LEU A 25 -18.57 14.50 -23.99
C LEU A 25 -18.01 15.88 -23.66
N ARG A 26 -18.86 16.71 -23.05
CA ARG A 26 -18.48 17.97 -22.43
C ARG A 26 -17.70 17.72 -21.14
N ASN A 27 -16.46 18.20 -21.13
CA ASN A 27 -15.66 18.50 -19.94
C ASN A 27 -16.48 19.28 -18.90
N ARG A 28 -16.56 18.74 -17.67
CA ARG A 28 -17.02 19.50 -16.51
C ARG A 28 -16.05 19.34 -15.35
N LYS A 29 -15.21 20.37 -15.17
CA LYS A 29 -14.44 20.64 -13.96
C LYS A 29 -15.39 20.80 -12.77
N GLY A 30 -15.36 19.86 -11.83
CA GLY A 30 -16.02 19.97 -10.53
C GLY A 30 -15.02 20.43 -9.47
N LYS A 31 -15.14 21.69 -9.03
CA LYS A 31 -14.49 22.21 -7.83
C LYS A 31 -15.11 21.54 -6.59
N GLN A 32 -14.32 20.81 -5.80
CA GLN A 32 -14.72 20.45 -4.44
C GLN A 32 -14.56 21.68 -3.53
N LYS A 33 -15.66 22.05 -2.88
CA LYS A 33 -15.72 23.03 -1.79
C LYS A 33 -15.68 22.25 -0.47
N THR A 34 -14.78 22.69 0.40
CA THR A 34 -14.66 22.39 1.82
C THR A 34 -16.01 22.57 2.54
N GLN A 35 -16.40 21.56 3.32
CA GLN A 35 -17.41 21.73 4.38
C GLN A 35 -16.85 21.18 5.70
N ALA A 36 -16.93 22.04 6.71
CA ALA A 36 -16.49 21.83 8.07
C ALA A 36 -17.42 20.87 8.83
N SER A 37 -16.83 20.01 9.65
CA SER A 37 -17.52 19.18 10.63
C SER A 37 -17.92 20.01 11.86
N PRO A 38 -19.11 19.81 12.45
CA PRO A 38 -19.45 20.38 13.74
C PRO A 38 -19.07 19.43 14.89
N THR A 39 -18.52 20.05 15.93
CA THR A 39 -18.12 19.48 17.22
C THR A 39 -19.33 19.04 18.05
N THR A 40 -19.39 17.78 18.45
CA THR A 40 -20.36 17.27 19.42
C THR A 40 -19.79 17.38 20.83
N GLN A 41 -20.44 18.19 21.67
CA GLN A 41 -20.18 18.28 23.11
C GLN A 41 -20.89 17.11 23.83
N GLN A 42 -20.15 16.37 24.65
CA GLN A 42 -20.71 15.41 25.60
C GLN A 42 -20.89 16.09 26.96
N GLU A 43 -22.15 16.26 27.36
CA GLU A 43 -22.56 16.58 28.73
C GLU A 43 -22.47 15.32 29.61
N THR A 44 -21.93 15.46 30.82
CA THR A 44 -21.95 14.44 31.87
C THR A 44 -22.87 14.93 33.00
N PRO A 45 -23.73 14.08 33.60
CA PRO A 45 -24.69 14.50 34.62
C PRO A 45 -24.12 14.45 36.04
N GLU A 46 -24.71 15.28 36.90
CA GLU A 46 -24.40 15.50 38.32
C GLU A 46 -25.05 14.49 39.30
N SER A 47 -24.32 14.24 40.40
CA SER A 47 -24.74 14.11 41.83
C SER A 47 -25.44 12.82 42.34
N PRO A 48 -25.56 12.54 43.67
CA PRO A 48 -25.23 13.34 44.89
C PRO A 48 -24.57 12.60 46.09
N ASP A 49 -24.53 13.30 47.26
CA ASP A 49 -24.43 12.88 48.68
C ASP A 49 -23.03 12.86 49.34
N THR A 50 -22.77 13.37 50.57
CA THR A 50 -23.61 13.83 51.71
C THR A 50 -22.77 14.66 52.73
N GLN A 51 -23.43 15.64 53.41
CA GLN A 51 -23.38 16.03 54.86
C GLN A 51 -22.02 16.46 55.53
N ASP A 52 -21.91 17.43 56.45
CA ASP A 52 -22.86 17.99 57.46
C ASP A 52 -22.33 19.29 58.15
N VAL A 53 -23.28 20.15 58.59
CA VAL A 53 -23.36 20.93 59.88
C VAL A 53 -22.30 22.05 60.16
N GLN A 54 -22.61 23.33 60.47
CA GLN A 54 -23.41 23.92 61.58
C GLN A 54 -23.58 25.46 61.32
N GLN A 55 -24.78 26.02 61.13
CA GLN A 55 -25.61 26.80 62.11
C GLN A 55 -24.90 27.91 62.92
N ASP A 56 -25.21 29.20 62.70
CA ASP A 56 -26.24 29.91 63.50
C ASP A 56 -26.50 31.41 63.15
N ASN A 57 -27.80 31.73 63.17
CA ASN A 57 -28.50 32.96 63.61
C ASN A 57 -28.55 34.29 62.79
N GLN A 58 -29.72 34.42 62.13
CA GLN A 58 -30.53 35.63 61.80
C GLN A 58 -30.93 36.47 63.06
N PRO A 59 -31.59 37.68 62.99
CA PRO A 59 -32.54 38.15 61.95
C PRO A 59 -32.53 39.65 61.54
N ALA A 60 -33.32 39.95 60.50
CA ALA A 60 -33.80 41.28 60.04
C ALA A 60 -34.83 41.89 61.04
N PRO A 61 -35.57 43.02 60.79
CA PRO A 61 -35.72 43.85 59.58
C PRO A 61 -35.91 45.39 59.81
N ALA A 62 -36.27 46.09 58.71
CA ALA A 62 -37.22 47.22 58.63
C ALA A 62 -36.70 48.67 58.42
N GLN A 63 -37.01 49.16 57.21
CA GLN A 63 -37.71 50.41 56.86
C GLN A 63 -37.22 51.78 57.36
N THR A 64 -37.05 52.65 56.35
CA THR A 64 -36.81 54.10 56.30
C THR A 64 -37.73 54.94 57.21
N PRO A 65 -37.27 56.08 57.75
CA PRO A 65 -37.73 57.35 57.16
C PRO A 65 -36.75 58.55 57.25
N GLN A 66 -36.91 59.44 56.27
CA GLN A 66 -36.82 60.91 56.34
C GLN A 66 -35.47 61.67 56.38
N GLN A 67 -35.52 62.75 55.60
CA GLN A 67 -34.50 63.73 55.23
C GLN A 67 -34.04 64.59 56.41
N ILE A 68 -32.74 64.91 56.45
CA ILE A 68 -32.24 66.17 57.02
C ILE A 68 -31.23 66.76 56.03
N ILE A 69 -31.56 67.93 55.51
CA ILE A 69 -30.69 68.82 54.75
C ILE A 69 -29.64 69.36 55.72
N LEU A 70 -28.35 69.17 55.43
CA LEU A 70 -27.25 69.87 56.08
C LEU A 70 -26.24 70.34 55.04
N GLN A 71 -26.02 71.64 55.07
CA GLN A 71 -25.22 72.44 54.15
C GLN A 71 -23.75 72.03 54.15
N ALA A 72 -23.13 72.12 52.97
CA ALA A 72 -21.70 71.91 52.77
C ALA A 72 -20.85 72.95 53.55
N PRO A 73 -19.75 72.54 54.20
CA PRO A 73 -18.74 73.49 54.65
C PRO A 73 -17.85 73.88 53.46
N GLN A 74 -17.65 75.18 53.29
CA GLN A 74 -16.69 75.73 52.33
C GLN A 74 -15.27 75.24 52.66
N GLN A 75 -14.61 74.57 51.71
CA GLN A 75 -13.19 74.25 51.78
C GLN A 75 -12.40 75.53 51.49
N GLY A 76 -11.59 75.95 52.45
CA GLY A 76 -10.62 77.03 52.27
C GLY A 76 -9.53 76.64 51.27
N GLU A 77 -9.15 77.58 50.42
CA GLU A 77 -8.05 77.41 49.46
C GLU A 77 -6.70 77.31 50.20
N GLU A 78 -6.02 76.18 50.02
CA GLU A 78 -4.68 75.93 50.55
C GLU A 78 -3.65 76.56 49.61
N ILE A 79 -3.09 77.71 49.99
CA ILE A 79 -2.07 78.41 49.20
C ILE A 79 -0.70 77.74 49.41
N ILE A 80 -0.18 77.08 48.37
CA ILE A 80 1.15 76.47 48.36
C ILE A 80 2.18 77.51 47.85
N TYR A 81 3.11 77.92 48.71
CA TYR A 81 4.22 78.81 48.32
C TYR A 81 5.38 78.00 47.69
N VAL A 82 5.75 78.34 46.44
CA VAL A 82 6.88 77.74 45.72
C VAL A 82 8.02 78.77 45.58
N PRO A 83 9.22 78.52 46.12
CA PRO A 83 10.36 79.42 45.96
C PRO A 83 10.88 79.47 44.50
N SER A 84 11.34 80.64 44.07
CA SER A 84 11.60 81.06 42.67
C SER A 84 12.71 80.32 41.92
N ASN A 85 13.32 79.30 42.52
CA ASN A 85 14.40 78.49 41.98
C ASN A 85 14.04 76.99 41.86
N ARG A 86 12.73 76.63 41.88
CA ARG A 86 12.26 75.28 41.60
C ARG A 86 11.08 75.27 40.61
N ILE A 87 11.09 74.33 39.69
CA ILE A 87 9.93 73.98 38.85
C ILE A 87 9.14 72.91 39.59
N VAL A 88 7.88 73.19 39.95
CA VAL A 88 6.96 72.22 40.54
C VAL A 88 5.97 71.78 39.47
N LEU A 89 6.04 70.51 39.07
CA LEU A 89 5.07 69.89 38.16
C LEU A 89 3.92 69.32 38.99
N ALA A 90 2.77 69.99 38.98
CA ALA A 90 1.56 69.48 39.60
C ALA A 90 0.87 68.50 38.63
N VAL A 91 1.06 67.20 38.83
CA VAL A 91 0.38 66.16 38.05
C VAL A 91 -0.91 65.78 38.77
N PRO A 92 -2.09 65.93 38.14
CA PRO A 92 -3.35 65.50 38.73
C PRO A 92 -3.30 64.00 39.09
N LYS A 93 -3.82 63.61 40.26
CA LYS A 93 -3.80 62.20 40.70
C LYS A 93 -4.40 61.23 39.67
N TRP A 94 -5.37 61.67 38.86
CA TRP A 94 -5.97 60.87 37.80
C TRP A 94 -5.00 60.60 36.63
N MET A 95 -4.07 61.51 36.33
CA MET A 95 -3.02 61.30 35.32
C MET A 95 -1.97 60.28 35.78
N LEU A 96 -1.66 60.22 37.08
CA LEU A 96 -0.76 59.20 37.62
C LEU A 96 -1.33 57.80 37.41
N ILE A 97 -2.63 57.62 37.61
CA ILE A 97 -3.30 56.33 37.35
C ILE A 97 -3.22 55.97 35.86
N LEU A 98 -3.50 56.94 34.98
CA LEU A 98 -3.45 56.74 33.53
C LEU A 98 -2.05 56.41 33.02
N VAL A 99 -1.02 57.11 33.50
CA VAL A 99 0.38 56.83 33.17
C VAL A 99 0.79 55.46 33.69
N THR A 100 0.36 55.07 34.88
CA THR A 100 0.67 53.75 35.44
C THR A 100 0.01 52.62 34.65
N ILE A 101 -1.24 52.81 34.19
CA ILE A 101 -1.94 51.85 33.32
C ILE A 101 -1.24 51.75 31.96
N ILE A 102 -0.87 52.88 31.34
CA ILE A 102 -0.15 52.90 30.06
C ILE A 102 1.21 52.21 30.19
N CYS A 103 1.97 52.51 31.25
CA CYS A 103 3.23 51.83 31.54
C CYS A 103 3.02 50.33 31.78
N GLY A 104 1.94 49.92 32.44
CA GLY A 104 1.58 48.51 32.64
C GLY A 104 1.26 47.80 31.32
N ILE A 105 0.47 48.43 30.44
CA ILE A 105 0.14 47.88 29.11
C ILE A 105 1.40 47.79 28.25
N ILE A 106 2.26 48.81 28.27
CA ILE A 106 3.54 48.80 27.56
C ILE A 106 4.46 47.72 28.12
N PHE A 107 4.51 47.53 29.44
CA PHE A 107 5.33 46.51 30.09
C PHE A 107 4.85 45.09 29.77
N VAL A 108 3.53 44.85 29.77
CA VAL A 108 2.95 43.56 29.38
C VAL A 108 3.10 43.32 27.88
N GLY A 109 2.90 44.34 27.04
CA GLY A 109 3.09 44.24 25.60
C GLY A 109 4.55 44.00 25.19
N LEU A 110 5.49 44.73 25.78
CA LEU A 110 6.93 44.51 25.59
C LEU A 110 7.40 43.19 26.20
N GLY A 111 6.88 42.80 27.36
CA GLY A 111 7.16 41.52 27.99
C GLY A 111 6.64 40.34 27.17
N GLY A 112 5.45 40.47 26.58
CA GLY A 112 4.88 39.49 25.66
C GLY A 112 5.65 39.43 24.33
N TYR A 113 6.02 40.58 23.76
CA TYR A 113 6.84 40.64 22.54
C TYR A 113 8.25 40.10 22.76
N MET A 114 8.93 40.49 23.84
CA MET A 114 10.23 39.94 24.19
C MET A 114 10.14 38.46 24.56
N GLY A 115 9.08 38.04 25.24
CA GLY A 115 8.77 36.65 25.51
C GLY A 115 8.61 35.86 24.22
N ASP A 116 7.83 36.35 23.25
CA ASP A 116 7.64 35.74 21.93
C ASP A 116 8.94 35.69 21.12
N VAL A 117 9.74 36.77 21.12
CA VAL A 117 11.04 36.83 20.44
C VAL A 117 12.07 35.88 21.08
N ILE A 118 12.13 35.82 22.41
CA ILE A 118 13.03 34.92 23.14
C ILE A 118 12.56 33.48 22.99
N TRP A 119 11.25 33.22 23.07
CA TRP A 119 10.64 31.91 22.88
C TRP A 119 10.92 31.37 21.47
N LYS A 120 10.73 32.19 20.43
CA LYS A 120 11.08 31.84 19.05
C LYS A 120 12.59 31.61 18.85
N LYS A 121 13.44 32.39 19.54
CA LYS A 121 14.90 32.25 19.46
C LYS A 121 15.45 31.04 20.23
N TYR A 122 14.84 30.65 21.34
CA TYR A 122 15.28 29.54 22.19
C TYR A 122 14.63 28.20 21.83
N TYR A 123 13.38 28.19 21.39
CA TYR A 123 12.61 26.98 21.05
C TYR A 123 12.52 26.70 19.54
N GLY A 124 13.28 27.41 18.70
CA GLY A 124 13.52 27.00 17.31
C GLY A 124 12.38 27.20 16.31
N LEU A 125 11.29 27.89 16.67
CA LEU A 125 10.18 28.21 15.76
C LEU A 125 10.51 29.37 14.79
N ASN A 126 11.66 29.31 14.13
CA ASN A 126 11.92 30.12 12.94
C ASN A 126 11.54 29.28 11.72
N ASN A 127 10.47 29.71 11.03
CA ASN A 127 10.02 29.11 9.78
C ASN A 127 11.14 29.16 8.73
N GLY A 128 11.72 27.99 8.43
CA GLY A 128 12.55 27.73 7.27
C GLY A 128 14.04 28.04 7.41
N TYR A 129 14.83 27.28 6.65
CA TYR A 129 16.27 27.46 6.50
C TYR A 129 16.64 28.91 6.17
N GLY A 130 17.52 29.51 6.97
CA GLY A 130 18.38 30.57 6.45
C GLY A 130 19.35 29.98 5.43
N GLU A 131 19.69 30.70 4.36
CA GLU A 131 20.65 30.26 3.32
C GLU A 131 21.98 29.73 3.91
N ASN A 132 22.36 30.22 5.08
CA ASN A 132 23.55 29.81 5.81
C ASN A 132 23.46 28.39 6.40
N ALA A 133 22.27 27.91 6.76
CA ALA A 133 22.06 26.57 7.32
C ALA A 133 22.16 25.48 6.24
N ILE A 134 21.52 25.69 5.08
CA ILE A 134 21.64 24.78 3.92
C ILE A 134 23.08 24.72 3.43
N THR A 135 23.78 25.86 3.40
CA THR A 135 25.21 25.89 3.02
C THR A 135 26.08 25.13 4.01
N ALA A 136 25.80 25.21 5.31
CA ALA A 136 26.53 24.46 6.34
C ALA A 136 26.27 22.95 6.25
N VAL A 137 25.03 22.52 5.99
CA VAL A 137 24.69 21.11 5.73
C VAL A 137 25.38 20.64 4.44
N LYS A 138 25.32 21.41 3.36
CA LYS A 138 25.99 21.13 2.09
C LYS A 138 27.50 20.94 2.21
N VAL A 139 28.15 21.74 3.04
CA VAL A 139 29.60 21.63 3.32
C VAL A 139 29.94 20.40 4.17
N SER A 140 29.02 19.96 5.04
CA SER A 140 29.30 18.88 6.00
C SER A 140 28.95 17.49 5.49
N ILE A 141 27.87 17.34 4.72
CA ILE A 141 27.42 16.02 4.22
C ILE A 141 27.47 15.89 2.68
N GLY A 142 27.79 16.97 1.96
CA GLY A 142 27.83 16.99 0.50
C GLY A 142 26.45 17.28 -0.12
N GLU A 143 26.45 17.60 -1.42
CA GLU A 143 25.26 18.06 -2.15
C GLU A 143 24.15 17.00 -2.19
N GLU A 144 24.50 15.76 -2.53
CA GLU A 144 23.59 14.62 -2.63
C GLU A 144 22.94 14.27 -1.27
N ALA A 145 23.72 14.26 -0.19
CA ALA A 145 23.19 13.97 1.14
C ALA A 145 22.38 15.15 1.72
N THR A 146 22.68 16.38 1.29
CA THR A 146 21.92 17.57 1.68
C THR A 146 20.55 17.57 1.03
N GLU A 147 20.48 17.21 -0.26
CA GLU A 147 19.19 17.03 -0.93
C GLU A 147 18.36 15.92 -0.28
N LEU A 148 18.99 14.79 0.09
CA LEU A 148 18.31 13.73 0.84
C LEU A 148 17.80 14.24 2.19
N PHE A 149 18.63 14.94 2.96
CA PHE A 149 18.24 15.52 4.25
C PHE A 149 17.04 16.47 4.12
N LEU A 150 17.09 17.39 3.15
CA LEU A 150 16.02 18.36 2.87
C LEU A 150 14.70 17.72 2.46
N GLN A 151 14.71 16.49 1.94
CA GLN A 151 13.49 15.75 1.59
C GLN A 151 12.75 15.21 2.82
N PHE A 152 13.46 14.97 3.94
CA PHE A 152 12.89 14.39 5.15
C PHE A 152 12.67 15.40 6.27
N ASP A 153 13.35 16.54 6.25
CA ASP A 153 13.13 17.67 7.16
C ASP A 153 11.94 18.51 6.66
N LEU A 154 10.72 18.06 7.02
CA LEU A 154 9.44 18.58 6.54
C LEU A 154 9.13 19.95 7.14
N ASP A 155 9.51 20.16 8.41
CA ASP A 155 9.32 21.44 9.09
C ASP A 155 10.45 22.44 8.83
N LYS A 156 11.53 21.99 8.16
CA LYS A 156 12.68 22.78 7.71
C LYS A 156 13.42 23.41 8.87
N ASP A 157 13.44 22.75 10.02
CA ASP A 157 14.10 23.22 11.24
C ASP A 157 15.61 22.91 11.26
N GLY A 158 16.10 22.16 10.26
CA GLY A 158 17.49 21.75 10.14
C GLY A 158 17.83 20.51 10.96
N LYS A 159 16.82 19.75 11.40
CA LYS A 159 16.93 18.47 12.11
C LYS A 159 15.92 17.48 11.54
N LEU A 160 16.00 16.24 11.98
CA LEU A 160 14.95 15.25 11.74
C LEU A 160 14.34 14.91 13.09
N SER A 161 13.06 15.20 13.25
CA SER A 161 12.24 14.67 14.34
C SER A 161 12.21 13.13 14.30
N ILE A 162 11.72 12.48 15.35
CA ILE A 162 11.64 11.01 15.39
C ILE A 162 10.71 10.52 14.29
N GLU A 163 9.63 11.26 14.03
CA GLU A 163 8.63 10.98 13.01
C GLU A 163 9.20 11.14 11.59
N GLU A 164 9.98 12.20 11.34
CA GLU A 164 10.68 12.41 10.06
C GLU A 164 11.83 11.41 9.85
N TYR A 165 12.54 11.10 10.93
CA TYR A 165 13.60 10.09 10.94
C TYR A 165 13.04 8.69 10.78
N GLU A 166 11.81 8.37 11.22
CA GLU A 166 11.19 7.05 11.04
C GLU A 166 11.01 6.74 9.54
N ALA A 167 10.58 7.72 8.74
CA ALA A 167 10.50 7.58 7.29
C ALA A 167 11.87 7.34 6.64
N LEU A 168 12.91 8.04 7.13
CA LEU A 168 14.29 7.83 6.71
C LEU A 168 14.85 6.50 7.22
N TYR A 169 14.47 6.07 8.42
CA TYR A 169 14.90 4.83 9.06
C TYR A 169 14.30 3.62 8.36
N HIS A 170 13.03 3.66 7.95
CA HIS A 170 12.48 2.60 7.09
C HIS A 170 13.16 2.54 5.73
N ARG A 171 13.58 3.70 5.20
CA ARG A 171 14.38 3.80 3.97
C ARG A 171 15.83 3.31 4.13
N LEU A 172 16.46 3.52 5.29
CA LEU A 172 17.87 3.21 5.55
C LEU A 172 18.11 1.88 6.27
N ALA A 173 17.13 1.38 7.03
CA ALA A 173 17.31 0.31 8.00
C ALA A 173 16.34 -0.87 7.83
N GLY A 174 15.53 -0.89 6.75
CA GLY A 174 14.62 -1.97 6.34
C GLY A 174 14.62 -3.17 7.27
N SER A 175 13.80 -3.12 8.33
CA SER A 175 13.63 -4.18 9.33
C SER A 175 14.89 -4.99 9.70
N GLY A 176 16.01 -4.34 10.01
CA GLY A 176 17.20 -4.99 10.59
C GLY A 176 18.02 -5.85 9.62
N PHE A 177 19.33 -5.62 9.63
CA PHE A 177 20.39 -6.31 8.87
C PHE A 177 20.55 -5.92 7.38
N ASN A 178 21.63 -5.18 7.11
CA ASN A 178 22.32 -4.96 5.83
C ASN A 178 21.47 -4.48 4.64
N VAL A 179 21.28 -3.15 4.54
CA VAL A 179 20.41 -2.47 3.57
C VAL A 179 21.06 -2.21 2.20
N SER A 180 22.18 -2.88 1.89
CA SER A 180 22.87 -2.70 0.60
C SER A 180 22.78 -3.90 -0.35
N ALA A 181 22.27 -5.04 0.09
CA ALA A 181 22.13 -6.21 -0.78
C ALA A 181 20.77 -6.91 -0.55
N PRO A 182 20.08 -7.35 -1.62
CA PRO A 182 18.94 -8.25 -1.48
C PRO A 182 19.34 -9.45 -0.60
N PRO A 183 18.50 -9.87 0.36
CA PRO A 183 18.80 -11.05 1.16
C PRO A 183 19.05 -12.25 0.24
N GLU A 184 20.28 -12.78 0.27
CA GLU A 184 20.67 -13.94 -0.53
C GLU A 184 20.16 -15.21 0.17
N PHE A 185 18.99 -15.70 -0.24
CA PHE A 185 18.41 -16.92 0.32
C PHE A 185 19.09 -18.17 -0.24
N LYS A 186 20.12 -18.66 0.43
CA LYS A 186 20.84 -19.88 0.04
C LYS A 186 20.10 -21.13 0.49
N GLN A 187 19.30 -21.72 -0.40
CA GLN A 187 18.87 -23.11 -0.28
C GLN A 187 19.69 -23.95 -1.26
N GLU A 188 20.71 -24.62 -0.74
CA GLU A 188 21.61 -25.43 -1.55
C GLU A 188 20.93 -26.70 -2.05
N ILE A 189 21.33 -27.13 -3.25
CA ILE A 189 20.91 -28.40 -3.84
C ILE A 189 21.78 -29.50 -3.23
N GLN A 190 21.14 -30.45 -2.54
CA GLN A 190 21.84 -31.58 -1.91
C GLN A 190 22.29 -32.61 -2.95
N ASP A 191 23.34 -33.37 -2.67
CA ASP A 191 23.92 -34.35 -3.61
C ASP A 191 23.02 -35.56 -3.87
N ASP A 192 22.03 -35.79 -3.00
CA ASP A 192 21.02 -36.85 -3.11
C ASP A 192 19.65 -36.32 -3.59
N ASP A 193 19.59 -35.08 -4.07
CA ASP A 193 18.36 -34.47 -4.58
C ASP A 193 18.16 -34.80 -6.07
N GLU A 194 16.92 -34.71 -6.54
CA GLU A 194 16.68 -34.52 -7.97
C GLU A 194 16.69 -33.02 -8.29
N VAL A 195 17.19 -32.66 -9.46
CA VAL A 195 17.29 -31.27 -9.91
C VAL A 195 16.32 -31.02 -11.05
N ILE A 196 15.68 -29.86 -11.01
CA ILE A 196 14.94 -29.30 -12.14
C ILE A 196 15.57 -27.98 -12.58
N THR A 197 15.57 -27.75 -13.89
CA THR A 197 15.82 -26.42 -14.46
C THR A 197 14.49 -25.72 -14.67
N VAL A 198 14.32 -24.56 -14.03
CA VAL A 198 13.19 -23.66 -14.26
C VAL A 198 13.64 -22.49 -15.14
N LYS A 199 12.74 -22.02 -16.01
CA LYS A 199 12.95 -20.93 -16.95
C LYS A 199 11.86 -19.89 -16.81
N ALA A 200 12.24 -18.62 -16.74
CA ALA A 200 11.33 -17.49 -16.71
C ALA A 200 11.03 -17.01 -18.14
N HIS A 201 9.76 -16.75 -18.42
CA HIS A 201 9.33 -16.04 -19.62
C HIS A 201 8.61 -14.77 -19.20
N PHE A 202 9.01 -13.65 -19.78
CA PHE A 202 8.59 -12.33 -19.35
C PHE A 202 8.45 -11.42 -20.56
N LYS A 203 7.30 -10.76 -20.64
CA LYS A 203 7.10 -9.55 -21.43
C LYS A 203 6.88 -8.41 -20.44
N PRO A 204 7.26 -7.17 -20.75
CA PRO A 204 6.95 -6.04 -19.88
C PRO A 204 5.47 -5.65 -19.97
N LEU A 205 5.01 -4.93 -18.93
CA LEU A 205 3.68 -4.32 -18.90
C LEU A 205 3.48 -3.42 -20.13
N LEU A 206 2.30 -3.49 -20.73
CA LEU A 206 1.90 -2.59 -21.81
C LEU A 206 1.50 -1.24 -21.22
N LEU A 207 2.41 -0.26 -21.32
CA LEU A 207 2.21 1.09 -20.78
C LEU A 207 0.94 1.75 -21.34
N GLU A 208 0.57 1.47 -22.59
CA GLU A 208 -0.66 1.97 -23.23
C GLU A 208 -1.96 1.46 -22.61
N THR A 209 -1.89 0.48 -21.70
CA THR A 209 -3.07 -0.04 -20.97
C THR A 209 -3.30 0.66 -19.63
N MET A 210 -2.35 1.47 -19.19
CA MET A 210 -2.47 2.31 -18.00
C MET A 210 -3.46 3.45 -18.24
N THR A 211 -4.14 3.89 -17.18
CA THR A 211 -5.12 4.98 -17.27
C THR A 211 -4.50 6.35 -17.01
N LYS A 212 -3.39 6.39 -16.28
CA LYS A 212 -2.66 7.62 -15.97
C LYS A 212 -1.81 8.06 -17.16
N ASP A 213 -1.76 9.37 -17.38
CA ASP A 213 -0.94 9.96 -18.43
C ASP A 213 0.55 9.80 -18.06
N LEU A 214 1.29 9.12 -18.92
CA LEU A 214 2.71 8.80 -18.73
C LEU A 214 3.63 9.96 -19.13
N ASP A 215 3.08 10.93 -19.88
CA ASP A 215 3.77 12.13 -20.34
C ASP A 215 3.59 13.31 -19.37
N GLU A 216 2.65 13.18 -18.41
CA GLU A 216 2.65 14.04 -17.23
C GLU A 216 3.86 13.67 -16.36
N THR A 217 5.01 14.29 -16.67
CA THR A 217 6.00 14.56 -15.63
C THR A 217 5.21 15.21 -14.50
N PHE A 218 4.99 14.51 -13.38
CA PHE A 218 4.32 15.09 -12.23
C PHE A 218 5.22 16.22 -11.71
N VAL A 219 4.95 17.43 -12.21
CA VAL A 219 5.84 18.60 -12.13
C VAL A 219 5.85 19.08 -10.69
N GLY A 220 6.88 18.66 -9.97
CA GLY A 220 7.22 19.13 -8.63
C GLY A 220 8.71 18.93 -8.30
N GLY A 221 9.61 18.99 -9.28
CA GLY A 221 11.06 19.06 -9.04
C GLY A 221 11.80 17.80 -8.59
N GLY A 222 11.19 16.60 -8.57
CA GLY A 222 11.84 15.37 -8.11
C GLY A 222 11.55 14.16 -9.00
N LEU A 223 12.61 13.38 -9.28
CA LEU A 223 12.69 11.96 -9.69
C LEU A 223 11.48 11.30 -10.40
N ASP A 224 11.69 10.72 -11.59
CA ASP A 224 10.67 9.93 -12.34
C ASP A 224 10.15 8.72 -11.52
N SER A 225 8.94 8.84 -10.95
CA SER A 225 8.31 7.78 -10.15
C SER A 225 8.13 6.46 -10.92
N LEU A 226 8.08 6.50 -12.26
CA LEU A 226 7.90 5.33 -13.11
C LEU A 226 9.23 4.72 -13.58
N ALA A 227 10.38 5.19 -13.08
CA ALA A 227 11.70 4.75 -13.54
C ALA A 227 11.89 3.23 -13.45
N GLY A 228 11.50 2.60 -12.33
CA GLY A 228 11.60 1.15 -12.14
C GLY A 228 10.70 0.37 -13.11
N LEU A 229 9.48 0.85 -13.35
CA LEU A 229 8.57 0.23 -14.31
C LEU A 229 9.11 0.31 -15.75
N LYS A 230 9.56 1.50 -16.18
CA LYS A 230 10.16 1.72 -17.51
C LYS A 230 11.44 0.93 -17.71
N GLY A 231 12.22 0.73 -16.64
CA GLY A 231 13.47 -0.05 -16.67
C GLY A 231 13.26 -1.56 -16.70
N TRP A 232 12.10 -2.06 -16.26
CA TRP A 232 11.85 -3.48 -16.12
C TRP A 232 11.37 -4.12 -17.43
N THR A 233 12.33 -4.40 -18.30
CA THR A 233 12.08 -4.90 -19.67
C THR A 233 12.40 -6.38 -19.88
N LYS A 234 13.09 -7.00 -18.91
CA LYS A 234 13.58 -8.38 -18.98
C LYS A 234 13.59 -9.01 -17.58
N PRO A 235 13.59 -10.35 -17.46
CA PRO A 235 13.72 -11.00 -16.16
C PRO A 235 15.10 -10.72 -15.54
N ASN A 236 15.16 -10.75 -14.21
CA ASN A 236 16.40 -10.67 -13.45
C ASN A 236 17.28 -11.92 -13.64
N ILE A 237 16.66 -13.11 -13.69
CA ILE A 237 17.32 -14.40 -13.91
C ILE A 237 16.48 -15.18 -14.94
N GLU A 238 17.07 -15.54 -16.08
CA GLU A 238 16.36 -16.25 -17.15
C GLU A 238 16.07 -17.72 -16.80
N TRP A 239 17.00 -18.37 -16.09
CA TRP A 239 16.85 -19.75 -15.65
C TRP A 239 17.62 -20.02 -14.35
N THR A 240 17.18 -21.01 -13.59
CA THR A 240 17.92 -21.47 -12.41
C THR A 240 17.61 -22.95 -12.13
N ASN A 241 18.50 -23.61 -11.41
CA ASN A 241 18.29 -24.97 -10.95
C ASN A 241 17.74 -24.98 -9.50
N LEU A 242 16.74 -25.82 -9.28
CA LEU A 242 16.08 -26.04 -7.99
C LEU A 242 16.11 -27.53 -7.64
N GLY A 243 16.26 -27.83 -6.36
CA GLY A 243 16.13 -29.19 -5.86
C GLY A 243 14.66 -29.57 -5.69
N VAL A 244 14.29 -30.80 -5.98
CA VAL A 244 12.91 -31.29 -5.79
C VAL A 244 12.49 -31.16 -4.33
N LYS A 245 13.41 -31.37 -3.39
CA LYS A 245 13.16 -31.18 -1.94
C LYS A 245 12.76 -29.75 -1.57
N HIS A 246 13.11 -28.74 -2.37
CA HIS A 246 12.75 -27.34 -2.14
C HIS A 246 11.23 -27.12 -2.25
N PHE A 247 10.51 -27.98 -2.99
CA PHE A 247 9.05 -27.90 -3.20
C PHE A 247 8.21 -28.49 -2.06
N LYS A 248 8.83 -28.84 -0.93
CA LYS A 248 8.15 -29.47 0.22
C LYS A 248 6.91 -28.70 0.71
N SER A 249 6.90 -27.37 0.62
CA SER A 249 5.79 -26.53 1.06
C SER A 249 4.53 -26.66 0.20
N PHE A 250 4.66 -27.09 -1.06
CA PHE A 250 3.51 -27.33 -1.95
C PHE A 250 2.69 -28.56 -1.55
N PHE A 251 3.14 -29.37 -0.59
CA PHE A 251 2.47 -30.60 -0.21
C PHE A 251 1.49 -30.41 0.96
N PRO A 252 0.31 -31.08 0.92
CA PRO A 252 -0.60 -31.07 2.06
C PRO A 252 0.06 -31.64 3.31
N LYS A 253 -0.22 -30.99 4.45
CA LYS A 253 0.17 -31.46 5.79
C LYS A 253 -0.68 -32.69 6.15
N LYS A 254 -0.17 -33.54 7.07
CA LYS A 254 -0.68 -34.89 7.41
C LYS A 254 -2.20 -35.06 7.60
N ASN A 255 -2.95 -33.99 7.87
CA ASN A 255 -4.41 -34.06 8.05
C ASN A 255 -5.19 -34.10 6.72
N ILE A 256 -4.57 -33.66 5.62
CA ILE A 256 -5.13 -33.68 4.27
C ILE A 256 -4.36 -34.75 3.49
N THR A 257 -5.08 -35.71 2.93
CA THR A 257 -4.46 -36.81 2.19
C THR A 257 -4.15 -36.37 0.75
N MET A 258 -3.11 -36.94 0.13
CA MET A 258 -2.82 -36.77 -1.31
C MET A 258 -3.92 -37.35 -2.22
N SER A 259 -5.01 -37.86 -1.64
CA SER A 259 -6.16 -38.43 -2.34
C SER A 259 -7.43 -37.60 -2.12
N SER A 260 -7.37 -36.50 -1.35
CA SER A 260 -8.49 -35.58 -1.13
C SER A 260 -8.59 -34.59 -2.30
N LEU A 261 -9.43 -34.89 -3.31
CA LEU A 261 -9.64 -33.99 -4.45
C LEU A 261 -10.27 -32.66 -4.03
N GLY A 262 -9.72 -31.55 -4.52
CA GLY A 262 -10.30 -30.21 -4.37
C GLY A 262 -10.23 -29.62 -2.96
N GLU A 263 -9.76 -30.36 -1.96
CA GLU A 263 -9.57 -29.86 -0.61
C GLU A 263 -8.42 -28.84 -0.56
N VAL A 264 -8.74 -27.60 -0.22
CA VAL A 264 -7.80 -26.48 -0.25
C VAL A 264 -7.03 -26.37 1.06
N TYR A 265 -5.71 -26.24 0.95
CA TYR A 265 -4.79 -26.00 2.06
C TYR A 265 -3.88 -24.82 1.77
N PHE A 266 -3.34 -24.23 2.83
CA PHE A 266 -2.33 -23.19 2.72
C PHE A 266 -0.95 -23.81 2.50
N ILE A 267 -0.26 -23.37 1.44
CA ILE A 267 1.19 -23.53 1.29
C ILE A 267 1.87 -22.72 2.40
N TYR A 268 1.42 -21.47 2.57
CA TYR A 268 1.65 -20.67 3.75
C TYR A 268 0.44 -19.79 4.03
N GLU A 269 0.14 -19.66 5.31
CA GLU A 269 -0.90 -18.77 5.82
C GLU A 269 -0.22 -17.50 6.30
N ASN A 270 -0.80 -16.33 5.99
CA ASN A 270 -0.35 -15.14 6.69
C ASN A 270 -0.98 -15.18 8.09
N SER A 271 -0.17 -15.47 9.12
CA SER A 271 -0.64 -15.33 10.49
C SER A 271 -0.94 -13.86 10.74
N PRO A 272 -2.16 -13.46 11.11
CA PRO A 272 -2.41 -12.10 11.54
C PRO A 272 -1.48 -11.83 12.73
N GLY A 273 -0.57 -10.88 12.57
CA GLY A 273 0.20 -10.38 13.70
C GLY A 273 -0.78 -9.94 14.79
N ASN A 274 -0.39 -10.07 16.06
CA ASN A 274 -1.18 -9.70 17.24
C ASN A 274 -1.60 -8.21 17.33
N HIS A 275 -1.48 -7.43 16.25
CA HIS A 275 -1.79 -6.01 16.19
C HIS A 275 -2.71 -5.80 14.99
N GLY A 276 -3.94 -5.35 15.26
CA GLY A 276 -5.11 -5.38 14.37
C GLY A 276 -5.07 -4.50 13.12
N THR A 277 -3.95 -4.39 12.43
CA THR A 277 -3.84 -3.84 11.08
C THR A 277 -2.96 -4.77 10.25
N ASN A 278 -3.55 -5.61 9.41
CA ASN A 278 -2.83 -6.47 8.45
C ASN A 278 -2.18 -5.68 7.29
N HIS A 279 -2.15 -4.34 7.39
CA HIS A 279 -1.60 -3.42 6.40
C HIS A 279 -0.13 -3.15 6.72
N MET A 280 0.75 -3.43 5.76
CA MET A 280 2.18 -3.11 5.86
C MET A 280 2.48 -1.79 5.15
N SER A 281 3.45 -1.03 5.65
CA SER A 281 3.86 0.25 5.06
C SER A 281 4.31 0.10 3.59
N SER A 282 3.99 1.10 2.80
CA SER A 282 4.43 1.27 1.41
C SER A 282 5.85 1.82 1.31
N ASN A 283 6.42 2.36 2.39
CA ASN A 283 7.79 2.84 2.45
C ASN A 283 8.81 1.72 2.73
N ARG A 284 8.73 0.63 1.98
CA ARG A 284 9.67 -0.51 2.03
C ARG A 284 10.34 -0.65 0.67
N TYR A 285 11.62 -1.01 0.67
CA TYR A 285 12.37 -1.29 -0.56
C TYR A 285 12.76 -2.76 -0.62
N TYR A 286 13.36 -3.29 0.44
CA TYR A 286 13.90 -4.64 0.43
C TYR A 286 12.94 -5.64 1.07
N PRO A 287 12.82 -6.85 0.50
CA PRO A 287 11.99 -7.89 1.09
C PRO A 287 12.56 -8.32 2.45
N PRO A 288 11.70 -8.65 3.42
CA PRO A 288 12.13 -9.11 4.73
C PRO A 288 12.77 -10.51 4.65
N GLN A 289 13.41 -10.94 5.74
CA GLN A 289 13.84 -12.33 5.87
C GLN A 289 12.65 -13.29 5.79
N LEU A 290 12.91 -14.49 5.25
CA LEU A 290 11.90 -15.49 4.94
C LEU A 290 12.14 -16.78 5.71
N GLU A 291 11.03 -17.46 6.00
CA GLU A 291 11.04 -18.85 6.46
C GLU A 291 11.51 -19.78 5.33
N GLU A 292 12.19 -20.87 5.68
CA GLU A 292 12.73 -21.84 4.72
C GLU A 292 11.66 -22.38 3.75
N SER A 293 10.43 -22.55 4.24
CA SER A 293 9.27 -23.01 3.46
C SER A 293 8.88 -22.09 2.29
N LEU A 294 9.28 -20.81 2.34
CA LEU A 294 8.94 -19.77 1.37
C LEU A 294 10.06 -19.50 0.37
N VAL A 295 11.26 -20.02 0.63
CA VAL A 295 12.47 -19.71 -0.16
C VAL A 295 12.30 -20.12 -1.63
N VAL A 296 11.68 -21.27 -1.90
CA VAL A 296 11.45 -21.72 -3.29
C VAL A 296 10.55 -20.74 -4.06
N ILE A 297 9.48 -20.24 -3.44
CA ILE A 297 8.58 -19.25 -4.04
C ILE A 297 9.34 -17.94 -4.27
N HIS A 298 10.11 -17.50 -3.27
CA HIS A 298 10.92 -16.28 -3.40
C HIS A 298 11.89 -16.39 -4.57
N ARG A 299 12.60 -17.52 -4.68
CA ARG A 299 13.56 -17.77 -5.77
C ARG A 299 12.89 -17.69 -7.13
N MET A 300 11.69 -18.28 -7.28
CA MET A 300 10.95 -18.20 -8.55
C MET A 300 10.49 -16.77 -8.87
N LEU A 301 10.00 -16.01 -7.88
CA LEU A 301 9.63 -14.60 -8.09
C LEU A 301 10.86 -13.72 -8.35
N ASN A 302 11.99 -14.02 -7.69
CA ASN A 302 13.26 -13.33 -7.85
C ASN A 302 13.85 -13.48 -9.26
N MET A 303 13.42 -14.50 -10.00
CA MET A 303 13.73 -14.61 -11.43
C MET A 303 13.19 -13.44 -12.23
N PHE A 304 12.04 -12.86 -11.84
CA PHE A 304 11.49 -11.71 -12.55
C PHE A 304 12.11 -10.39 -12.09
N HIS A 305 12.23 -10.17 -10.78
CA HIS A 305 12.75 -8.92 -10.21
C HIS A 305 13.51 -9.17 -8.90
N PRO A 306 14.60 -8.43 -8.59
CA PRO A 306 15.42 -8.67 -7.38
C PRO A 306 14.69 -8.46 -6.04
N ARG A 307 13.56 -7.75 -6.02
CA ARG A 307 12.81 -7.39 -4.80
C ARG A 307 11.36 -7.94 -4.80
N PRO A 308 11.16 -9.26 -4.74
CA PRO A 308 9.83 -9.82 -4.60
C PRO A 308 9.42 -9.89 -3.13
N PHE A 309 8.20 -9.49 -2.82
CA PHE A 309 7.56 -9.62 -1.52
C PHE A 309 6.50 -10.71 -1.59
N ILE A 310 6.75 -11.83 -0.90
CA ILE A 310 5.79 -12.95 -0.79
C ILE A 310 4.56 -12.58 0.06
N ARG A 311 4.75 -11.64 0.99
CA ARG A 311 3.68 -11.10 1.82
C ARG A 311 3.31 -9.72 1.29
N ASN A 312 2.19 -9.66 0.58
CA ASN A 312 1.63 -8.42 0.03
C ASN A 312 1.27 -7.43 1.14
N ARG A 313 1.33 -6.13 0.85
CA ARG A 313 0.90 -5.08 1.80
C ARG A 313 -0.57 -5.21 2.18
N PHE A 314 -1.41 -5.62 1.23
CA PHE A 314 -2.85 -5.70 1.37
C PHE A 314 -3.35 -7.14 1.28
N SER A 315 -4.54 -7.38 1.82
CA SER A 315 -5.23 -8.66 1.68
C SER A 315 -5.83 -8.79 0.27
N PRO A 316 -5.95 -10.02 -0.28
CA PRO A 316 -5.59 -11.29 0.36
C PRO A 316 -4.08 -11.53 0.36
N GLN A 317 -3.62 -12.16 1.43
CA GLN A 317 -2.22 -12.54 1.59
C GLN A 317 -2.13 -14.06 1.70
N GLY A 318 -1.10 -14.64 1.09
CA GLY A 318 -0.82 -16.07 1.23
C GLY A 318 -0.74 -16.82 -0.08
N ALA A 319 -0.54 -18.13 0.05
CA ALA A 319 -0.66 -19.07 -1.04
C ALA A 319 -1.46 -20.30 -0.63
N VAL A 320 -2.35 -20.72 -1.51
CA VAL A 320 -3.20 -21.90 -1.35
C VAL A 320 -2.94 -22.90 -2.47
N ALA A 321 -3.22 -24.16 -2.18
CA ALA A 321 -3.15 -25.25 -3.14
C ALA A 321 -4.24 -26.28 -2.87
N CYS A 322 -4.54 -27.09 -3.87
CA CYS A 322 -5.38 -28.27 -3.72
C CYS A 322 -4.90 -29.40 -4.62
N VAL A 323 -5.23 -30.64 -4.26
CA VAL A 323 -4.99 -31.80 -5.14
C VAL A 323 -6.05 -31.76 -6.24
N ARG A 324 -5.62 -31.54 -7.49
CA ARG A 324 -6.48 -31.55 -8.67
C ARG A 324 -6.70 -32.96 -9.19
N ALA A 325 -5.65 -33.78 -9.21
CA ALA A 325 -5.73 -35.17 -9.67
C ALA A 325 -4.68 -36.06 -8.97
N PHE A 326 -4.92 -37.36 -8.95
CA PHE A 326 -3.95 -38.33 -8.44
C PHE A 326 -4.14 -39.72 -9.07
N ASN A 327 -3.07 -40.51 -9.09
CA ASN A 327 -3.11 -41.96 -9.28
C ASN A 327 -2.13 -42.62 -8.30
N ASP A 328 -1.69 -43.84 -8.57
CA ASP A 328 -0.76 -44.58 -7.71
C ASP A 328 0.69 -44.06 -7.79
N GLU A 329 1.06 -43.38 -8.87
CA GLU A 329 2.42 -42.91 -9.14
C GLU A 329 2.57 -41.39 -8.92
N TYR A 330 1.59 -40.60 -9.38
CA TYR A 330 1.63 -39.15 -9.46
C TYR A 330 0.48 -38.47 -8.70
N VAL A 331 0.75 -37.22 -8.32
CA VAL A 331 -0.23 -36.25 -7.85
C VAL A 331 -0.08 -34.95 -8.66
N ASP A 332 -1.20 -34.35 -9.04
CA ASP A 332 -1.28 -33.04 -9.67
C ASP A 332 -1.84 -32.04 -8.66
N ILE A 333 -1.05 -31.02 -8.35
CA ILE A 333 -1.34 -29.97 -7.38
C ILE A 333 -1.57 -28.67 -8.14
N ALA A 334 -2.78 -28.14 -8.05
CA ALA A 334 -3.08 -26.79 -8.50
C ALA A 334 -2.79 -25.82 -7.34
N PHE A 335 -2.24 -24.64 -7.65
CA PHE A 335 -1.93 -23.64 -6.64
C PHE A 335 -2.19 -22.21 -7.12
N ARG A 336 -2.34 -21.32 -6.13
CA ARG A 336 -2.52 -19.88 -6.26
C ARG A 336 -1.62 -19.19 -5.24
N ILE A 337 -0.79 -18.25 -5.71
CA ILE A 337 0.17 -17.51 -4.89
C ILE A 337 -0.06 -16.01 -5.09
N HIS A 338 -0.12 -15.26 -4.00
CA HIS A 338 -0.04 -13.80 -4.03
C HIS A 338 1.39 -13.35 -3.73
N GLY A 339 1.86 -12.37 -4.49
CA GLY A 339 3.15 -11.73 -4.31
C GLY A 339 3.11 -10.34 -4.96
N GLU A 340 3.96 -9.43 -4.49
CA GLU A 340 4.14 -8.10 -5.06
C GLU A 340 5.63 -7.85 -5.31
N PHE A 341 5.96 -6.86 -6.13
CA PHE A 341 7.33 -6.44 -6.41
C PHE A 341 7.50 -4.97 -6.08
N GLN A 342 8.65 -4.62 -5.55
CA GLN A 342 9.03 -3.24 -5.37
C GLN A 342 10.08 -2.87 -6.43
N LEU A 343 9.76 -1.94 -7.34
CA LEU A 343 10.55 -1.70 -8.55
C LEU A 343 11.62 -0.62 -8.37
N ASN A 344 11.34 0.44 -7.62
CA ASN A 344 12.24 1.58 -7.48
C ASN A 344 13.31 1.39 -6.40
N GLU A 345 14.46 2.03 -6.56
CA GLU A 345 15.48 2.12 -5.51
C GLU A 345 15.61 3.57 -5.05
N PRO A 346 16.13 3.83 -3.83
CA PRO A 346 16.52 5.17 -3.46
C PRO A 346 17.48 5.76 -4.53
N PRO A 347 17.31 7.03 -4.94
CA PRO A 347 16.49 8.01 -4.25
C PRO A 347 15.01 8.05 -4.64
N PHE A 348 14.59 7.29 -5.67
CA PHE A 348 13.20 7.22 -6.14
C PHE A 348 12.30 6.63 -5.06
N TYR A 349 11.11 7.20 -4.91
CA TYR A 349 10.12 6.67 -3.98
C TYR A 349 9.62 5.28 -4.42
N PRO A 350 9.08 4.49 -3.48
CA PRO A 350 8.64 3.13 -3.79
C PRO A 350 7.58 3.08 -4.89
N PHE A 351 7.77 2.12 -5.78
CA PHE A 351 6.80 1.72 -6.80
C PHE A 351 6.48 0.25 -6.58
N TRP A 352 5.24 -0.03 -6.24
CA TRP A 352 4.71 -1.36 -6.00
C TRP A 352 3.99 -1.86 -7.24
N TYR A 353 4.31 -3.09 -7.61
CA TYR A 353 3.78 -3.78 -8.75
C TYR A 353 3.21 -5.11 -8.27
N THR A 354 1.89 -5.24 -8.31
CA THR A 354 1.16 -6.34 -7.66
C THR A 354 0.36 -7.11 -8.71
N PRO A 355 0.87 -8.25 -9.21
CA PRO A 355 0.06 -9.16 -9.99
C PRO A 355 -1.19 -9.58 -9.21
N GLY A 356 -2.34 -9.70 -9.90
CA GLY A 356 -3.58 -10.16 -9.26
C GLY A 356 -3.40 -11.54 -8.59
N GLN A 357 -2.66 -12.43 -9.25
CA GLN A 357 -2.19 -13.70 -8.68
C GLN A 357 -1.17 -14.38 -9.60
N PHE A 358 -0.40 -15.30 -9.03
CA PHE A 358 0.23 -16.37 -9.78
C PHE A 358 -0.61 -17.64 -9.66
N THR A 359 -1.02 -18.20 -10.79
CA THR A 359 -1.69 -19.50 -10.91
C THR A 359 -0.68 -20.54 -11.34
N GLY A 360 -0.80 -21.78 -10.88
CA GLY A 360 0.05 -22.84 -11.39
C GLY A 360 -0.39 -24.26 -11.14
N SER A 361 0.37 -25.18 -11.73
CA SER A 361 0.22 -26.63 -11.61
C SER A 361 1.57 -27.31 -11.41
N LEU A 362 1.59 -28.31 -10.54
CA LEU A 362 2.77 -29.12 -10.20
C LEU A 362 2.37 -30.60 -10.27
N VAL A 363 2.98 -31.36 -11.17
CA VAL A 363 2.85 -32.82 -11.21
C VAL A 363 4.11 -33.45 -10.64
N MET A 364 3.95 -34.21 -9.56
CA MET A 364 5.06 -34.86 -8.85
C MET A 364 4.71 -36.31 -8.53
N SER A 365 5.72 -37.17 -8.38
CA SER A 365 5.58 -38.50 -7.81
C SER A 365 5.03 -38.47 -6.38
N ARG A 366 4.25 -39.48 -5.99
CA ARG A 366 3.64 -39.56 -4.64
C ARG A 366 4.68 -39.65 -3.51
N ASP A 367 5.86 -40.19 -3.80
CA ASP A 367 6.98 -40.26 -2.87
C ASP A 367 7.77 -38.95 -2.74
N ARG A 368 7.39 -37.94 -3.53
CA ARG A 368 7.91 -36.56 -3.54
C ARG A 368 9.36 -36.43 -4.00
N LYS A 369 9.82 -37.37 -4.81
CA LYS A 369 11.20 -37.39 -5.30
C LYS A 369 11.36 -36.87 -6.71
N LYS A 370 10.28 -36.86 -7.50
CA LYS A 370 10.35 -36.53 -8.93
C LYS A 370 9.27 -35.57 -9.37
N ILE A 371 9.66 -34.43 -9.94
CA ILE A 371 8.78 -33.47 -10.61
C ILE A 371 8.77 -33.77 -12.10
N VAL A 372 7.59 -33.94 -12.69
CA VAL A 372 7.45 -34.17 -14.14
C VAL A 372 6.80 -33.00 -14.87
N HIS A 373 6.16 -32.09 -14.13
CA HIS A 373 5.59 -30.87 -14.66
C HIS A 373 5.58 -29.78 -13.60
N PHE A 374 5.93 -28.56 -13.99
CA PHE A 374 5.72 -27.37 -13.18
C PHE A 374 5.48 -26.18 -14.11
N HIS A 375 4.41 -25.44 -13.83
CA HIS A 375 4.07 -24.20 -14.51
C HIS A 375 3.44 -23.23 -13.50
N MET A 376 3.95 -22.01 -13.45
CA MET A 376 3.43 -20.91 -12.65
C MET A 376 3.37 -19.66 -13.52
N TYR A 377 2.24 -18.96 -13.57
CA TYR A 377 2.06 -17.80 -14.46
C TYR A 377 1.07 -16.79 -13.89
N VAL A 378 1.20 -15.53 -14.30
CA VAL A 378 0.16 -14.51 -14.09
C VAL A 378 -0.92 -14.70 -15.16
N PRO A 379 -2.19 -14.97 -14.77
CA PRO A 379 -3.29 -15.13 -15.72
C PRO A 379 -3.50 -13.90 -16.61
N THR A 380 -3.87 -14.12 -17.87
CA THR A 380 -4.05 -13.07 -18.91
C THR A 380 -5.46 -13.03 -19.47
N GLU A 381 -6.38 -13.82 -18.91
CA GLU A 381 -7.79 -13.85 -19.29
C GLU A 381 -8.47 -12.50 -18.98
N ASN A 382 -8.00 -11.80 -17.95
CA ASN A 382 -8.39 -10.43 -17.62
C ASN A 382 -7.45 -9.43 -18.31
N LYS A 383 -8.04 -8.39 -18.91
CA LYS A 383 -7.29 -7.33 -19.62
C LYS A 383 -6.52 -6.40 -18.70
N LEU A 384 -6.73 -6.50 -17.40
CA LEU A 384 -6.06 -5.73 -16.36
C LEU A 384 -5.71 -6.77 -15.29
N ASN A 385 -4.43 -7.08 -15.15
CA ASN A 385 -3.95 -8.20 -14.31
C ASN A 385 -2.83 -7.78 -13.33
N ILE A 386 -2.46 -6.50 -13.33
CA ILE A 386 -1.48 -5.90 -12.43
C ILE A 386 -2.08 -4.64 -11.81
N ASP A 387 -2.08 -4.58 -10.48
CA ASP A 387 -2.28 -3.35 -9.71
C ASP A 387 -0.93 -2.67 -9.48
N MET A 388 -0.89 -1.34 -9.56
CA MET A 388 0.31 -0.55 -9.36
C MET A 388 0.03 0.60 -8.41
N GLU A 389 0.89 0.75 -7.42
CA GLU A 389 0.83 1.85 -6.47
C GLU A 389 2.20 2.48 -6.33
N TRP A 390 2.31 3.80 -6.38
CA TRP A 390 3.60 4.45 -6.16
C TRP A 390 3.46 5.72 -5.35
N LEU A 391 4.52 6.01 -4.62
CA LEU A 391 4.61 7.23 -3.83
C LEU A 391 5.26 8.33 -4.69
N ASN A 392 4.65 9.52 -4.68
CA ASN A 392 5.22 10.74 -5.25
C ASN A 392 5.90 11.62 -4.19
N GLY A 393 5.98 11.14 -2.95
CA GLY A 393 6.52 11.86 -1.80
C GLY A 393 6.76 10.94 -0.61
N PRO A 394 7.32 11.46 0.49
CA PRO A 394 7.67 10.65 1.67
C PRO A 394 6.46 10.21 2.51
N LEU A 395 5.29 10.83 2.31
CA LEU A 395 4.07 10.57 3.08
C LEU A 395 3.05 9.74 2.29
N GLU A 396 2.59 8.63 2.87
CA GLU A 396 1.66 7.67 2.24
C GLU A 396 0.23 8.23 2.04
N GLY A 397 -0.24 9.09 2.95
CA GLY A 397 -1.65 9.50 3.01
C GLY A 397 -2.10 10.52 1.95
N GLU A 398 -1.16 11.23 1.30
CA GLU A 398 -1.49 12.31 0.36
C GLU A 398 -0.79 12.17 -0.99
N ASN A 399 0.23 11.31 -1.12
CA ASN A 399 1.08 11.23 -2.30
C ASN A 399 1.11 9.83 -2.95
N MET A 400 0.17 8.96 -2.61
CA MET A 400 0.06 7.65 -3.25
C MET A 400 -0.79 7.76 -4.51
N GLU A 401 -0.22 7.35 -5.64
CA GLU A 401 -0.94 7.16 -6.88
C GLU A 401 -1.23 5.68 -7.08
N VAL A 402 -2.35 5.40 -7.73
CA VAL A 402 -2.80 4.05 -8.08
C VAL A 402 -3.16 3.99 -9.56
N ASP A 403 -2.81 2.90 -10.21
CA ASP A 403 -3.22 2.58 -11.57
C ASP A 403 -3.22 1.07 -11.79
N ILE A 404 -3.84 0.63 -12.87
CA ILE A 404 -3.96 -0.77 -13.22
C ILE A 404 -3.52 -0.96 -14.66
N GLY A 405 -2.86 -2.07 -14.96
CA GLY A 405 -2.33 -2.33 -16.30
C GLY A 405 -2.35 -3.79 -16.69
N PHE A 406 -1.97 -4.03 -17.94
CA PHE A 406 -1.89 -5.35 -18.53
C PHE A 406 -0.44 -5.80 -18.70
N GLN A 407 -0.15 -6.96 -18.12
CA GLN A 407 1.08 -7.70 -18.31
C GLN A 407 0.84 -8.91 -19.19
N PRO A 408 1.35 -8.94 -20.45
CA PRO A 408 1.06 -10.03 -21.37
C PRO A 408 1.68 -11.38 -21.01
N GLN A 409 2.81 -11.38 -20.28
CA GLN A 409 3.50 -12.63 -19.94
C GLN A 409 4.40 -12.45 -18.72
N MET A 410 4.16 -13.27 -17.70
CA MET A 410 5.04 -13.44 -16.55
C MET A 410 4.85 -14.87 -16.04
N GLU A 411 5.74 -15.78 -16.42
CA GLU A 411 5.59 -17.21 -16.19
C GLU A 411 6.92 -17.92 -15.92
N VAL A 412 6.87 -19.00 -15.14
CA VAL A 412 7.97 -19.92 -14.84
C VAL A 412 7.53 -21.32 -15.24
N THR A 413 8.34 -21.96 -16.08
CA THR A 413 8.12 -23.35 -16.53
C THR A 413 9.38 -24.18 -16.30
N ILE A 414 9.25 -25.49 -16.10
CA ILE A 414 10.42 -26.38 -16.19
C ILE A 414 10.78 -26.66 -17.66
N THR A 415 12.06 -26.90 -17.93
CA THR A 415 12.52 -27.29 -19.27
C THR A 415 12.37 -28.78 -19.50
N ALA A 416 12.57 -29.61 -18.48
CA ALA A 416 12.41 -31.07 -18.53
C ALA A 416 12.04 -31.62 -17.14
N PRO A 417 11.53 -32.86 -17.05
CA PRO A 417 11.35 -33.55 -15.77
C PRO A 417 12.65 -33.59 -14.95
N SER A 418 12.50 -33.69 -13.62
CA SER A 418 13.62 -33.74 -12.70
C SER A 418 14.51 -34.95 -12.93
N VAL A 419 15.80 -34.75 -12.68
CA VAL A 419 16.85 -35.76 -12.85
C VAL A 419 17.62 -35.96 -11.55
N PRO A 420 17.89 -37.21 -11.13
CA PRO A 420 18.65 -37.47 -9.92
C PRO A 420 20.10 -37.03 -10.08
N LEU A 421 20.62 -36.39 -9.03
CA LEU A 421 22.04 -36.16 -8.91
C LEU A 421 22.76 -37.44 -8.49
N THR A 422 23.88 -37.67 -9.14
CA THR A 422 24.81 -38.78 -8.98
C THR A 422 26.21 -38.21 -9.09
N SER A 423 27.21 -38.92 -8.59
CA SER A 423 28.61 -38.48 -8.70
C SER A 423 29.05 -38.21 -10.15
N GLU A 424 28.36 -38.80 -11.14
CA GLU A 424 28.65 -38.65 -12.57
C GLU A 424 28.02 -37.40 -13.19
N ASN A 425 26.95 -36.84 -12.62
CA ASN A 425 26.20 -35.70 -13.19
C ASN A 425 26.03 -34.52 -12.21
N LEU A 426 26.86 -34.41 -11.17
CA LEU A 426 26.86 -33.26 -10.24
C LEU A 426 26.98 -31.90 -10.96
N TYR A 427 27.63 -31.86 -12.12
CA TYR A 427 27.73 -30.66 -12.95
C TYR A 427 26.36 -30.12 -13.41
N GLN A 428 25.30 -30.95 -13.39
CA GLN A 428 23.94 -30.52 -13.74
C GLN A 428 23.39 -29.48 -12.76
N LYS A 429 23.97 -29.33 -11.56
CA LYS A 429 23.61 -28.24 -10.63
C LYS A 429 23.81 -26.86 -11.27
N ASP A 430 24.75 -26.73 -12.20
CA ASP A 430 25.19 -25.43 -12.75
C ASP A 430 24.93 -25.30 -14.26
N LEU A 431 24.24 -26.26 -14.89
CA LEU A 431 23.91 -26.22 -16.32
C LEU A 431 22.41 -26.05 -16.54
N GLU A 432 22.05 -25.24 -17.54
CA GLU A 432 20.69 -25.20 -18.09
C GLU A 432 20.41 -26.52 -18.82
N VAL A 433 19.36 -27.23 -18.40
CA VAL A 433 18.90 -28.42 -19.12
C VAL A 433 18.04 -27.99 -20.32
N PRO A 434 18.30 -28.50 -21.54
CA PRO A 434 17.48 -28.22 -22.71
C PRO A 434 16.01 -28.61 -22.54
N VAL A 435 15.13 -27.95 -23.29
CA VAL A 435 13.69 -28.22 -23.24
C VAL A 435 13.37 -29.61 -23.80
N ASP A 436 12.70 -30.45 -23.01
CA ASP A 436 12.07 -31.70 -23.46
C ASP A 436 10.71 -31.39 -24.11
N LEU A 437 10.71 -31.30 -25.44
CA LEU A 437 9.50 -31.02 -26.24
C LEU A 437 8.42 -32.10 -26.09
N SER A 438 8.75 -33.29 -25.58
CA SER A 438 7.78 -34.38 -25.35
C SER A 438 7.17 -34.36 -23.94
N MET A 439 7.62 -33.47 -23.06
CA MET A 439 7.17 -33.40 -21.66
C MET A 439 5.66 -33.19 -21.54
N GLU A 440 5.10 -32.25 -22.31
CA GLU A 440 3.67 -31.99 -22.26
C GLU A 440 2.84 -33.20 -22.67
N ASP A 441 3.27 -33.93 -23.70
CA ASP A 441 2.55 -35.12 -24.19
C ASP A 441 2.60 -36.23 -23.14
N LYS A 442 3.77 -36.45 -22.51
CA LYS A 442 3.92 -37.41 -21.40
C LYS A 442 2.98 -37.08 -20.23
N VAL A 443 2.80 -35.80 -19.91
CA VAL A 443 1.92 -35.35 -18.82
C VAL A 443 0.44 -35.55 -19.20
N LYS A 444 0.07 -35.27 -20.45
CA LYS A 444 -1.30 -35.50 -20.99
C LYS A 444 -1.66 -37.00 -21.03
N ASP A 445 -0.67 -37.87 -21.19
CA ASP A 445 -0.86 -39.32 -21.23
C ASP A 445 -1.10 -39.96 -19.86
N ILE A 446 -0.84 -39.24 -18.76
CA ILE A 446 -1.08 -39.74 -17.40
C ILE A 446 -2.57 -40.08 -17.22
N LYS A 447 -2.85 -41.30 -16.78
CA LYS A 447 -4.20 -41.74 -16.41
C LYS A 447 -4.43 -41.51 -14.93
N TRP A 448 -5.37 -40.63 -14.61
CA TRP A 448 -5.73 -40.28 -13.24
C TRP A 448 -6.76 -41.27 -12.67
N THR A 449 -6.55 -41.69 -11.41
CA THR A 449 -7.54 -42.48 -10.66
C THR A 449 -8.70 -41.60 -10.21
N GLY A 450 -8.40 -40.35 -9.85
CA GLY A 450 -9.39 -39.33 -9.57
C GLY A 450 -8.90 -37.97 -10.03
N GLU A 451 -9.79 -37.15 -10.59
CA GLU A 451 -9.48 -35.80 -11.05
C GLU A 451 -10.69 -34.86 -10.93
N ILE A 452 -10.39 -33.58 -10.71
CA ILE A 452 -11.31 -32.46 -10.92
C ILE A 452 -10.78 -31.57 -12.05
N THR A 453 -11.65 -30.73 -12.59
CA THR A 453 -11.25 -29.77 -13.63
C THR A 453 -10.34 -28.69 -13.04
N MET A 454 -9.46 -28.10 -13.85
CA MET A 454 -8.64 -26.97 -13.42
C MET A 454 -9.52 -25.76 -13.01
N THR A 455 -10.65 -25.56 -13.69
CA THR A 455 -11.63 -24.52 -13.34
C THR A 455 -12.21 -24.74 -11.95
N GLU A 456 -12.56 -25.97 -11.61
CA GLU A 456 -13.07 -26.31 -10.28
C GLU A 456 -11.99 -26.13 -9.18
N ALA A 457 -10.77 -26.58 -9.44
CA ALA A 457 -9.64 -26.38 -8.54
C ALA A 457 -9.39 -24.88 -8.27
N ARG A 458 -9.37 -24.06 -9.32
CA ARG A 458 -9.25 -22.60 -9.23
C ARG A 458 -10.38 -21.98 -8.42
N LYS A 459 -11.64 -22.35 -8.69
CA LYS A 459 -12.80 -21.87 -7.94
C LYS A 459 -12.71 -22.19 -6.46
N ASN A 460 -12.31 -23.42 -6.10
CA ASN A 460 -12.16 -23.81 -4.69
C ASN A 460 -11.09 -22.97 -3.98
N MET A 461 -9.94 -22.74 -4.64
CA MET A 461 -8.88 -21.88 -4.11
C MET A 461 -9.30 -20.41 -4.01
N GLU A 462 -10.00 -19.88 -5.01
CA GLU A 462 -10.54 -18.52 -5.02
C GLU A 462 -11.53 -18.32 -3.86
N VAL A 463 -12.49 -19.24 -3.66
CA VAL A 463 -13.44 -19.21 -2.53
C VAL A 463 -12.74 -19.26 -1.17
N LYS A 464 -11.60 -19.96 -1.07
CA LYS A 464 -10.82 -20.02 0.16
C LYS A 464 -10.18 -18.67 0.49
N MET A 465 -9.67 -17.95 -0.50
CA MET A 465 -9.06 -16.63 -0.33
C MET A 465 -10.10 -15.50 -0.24
N TYR A 466 -11.22 -15.64 -0.95
CA TYR A 466 -12.31 -14.67 -1.04
C TYR A 466 -13.63 -15.34 -0.64
N PRO A 467 -13.95 -15.41 0.66
CA PRO A 467 -15.18 -16.06 1.13
C PRO A 467 -16.47 -15.49 0.49
N PHE A 468 -16.47 -14.24 0.04
CA PHE A 468 -17.61 -13.64 -0.65
C PHE A 468 -17.89 -14.27 -2.04
N LYS A 469 -16.90 -14.94 -2.66
CA LYS A 469 -17.06 -15.69 -3.91
C LYS A 469 -17.85 -16.99 -3.77
N GLN A 470 -18.26 -17.34 -2.56
CA GLN A 470 -19.26 -18.40 -2.32
C GLN A 470 -20.62 -18.04 -2.93
N VAL A 471 -20.88 -16.74 -3.12
CA VAL A 471 -22.09 -16.25 -3.78
C VAL A 471 -21.90 -16.34 -5.29
N GLU A 472 -22.88 -16.92 -5.97
CA GLU A 472 -22.88 -16.97 -7.44
C GLU A 472 -23.17 -15.58 -8.01
N TYR A 473 -22.28 -15.12 -8.89
CA TYR A 473 -22.42 -13.84 -9.57
C TYR A 473 -23.10 -14.03 -10.92
N PHE A 474 -24.18 -13.30 -11.12
CA PHE A 474 -24.85 -13.19 -12.41
C PHE A 474 -24.56 -11.81 -13.00
N ASN A 475 -24.40 -11.73 -14.32
CA ASN A 475 -24.44 -10.43 -14.98
C ASN A 475 -25.81 -9.76 -14.75
N PHE A 476 -25.89 -8.46 -15.03
CA PHE A 476 -27.08 -7.66 -14.73
C PHE A 476 -28.35 -8.31 -15.30
N THR A 477 -28.36 -8.68 -16.58
CA THR A 477 -29.51 -9.32 -17.24
C THR A 477 -29.91 -10.64 -16.59
N ASN A 478 -28.95 -11.55 -16.40
CA ASN A 478 -29.18 -12.87 -15.84
C ASN A 478 -29.69 -12.79 -14.39
N SER A 479 -29.28 -11.77 -13.64
CA SER A 479 -29.74 -11.58 -12.25
C SER A 479 -31.26 -11.35 -12.17
N PHE A 480 -31.86 -10.61 -13.11
CA PHE A 480 -33.31 -10.40 -13.16
C PHE A 480 -34.05 -11.66 -13.60
N GLU A 481 -33.51 -12.41 -14.55
CA GLU A 481 -34.09 -13.69 -14.97
C GLU A 481 -34.12 -14.67 -13.82
N LYS A 482 -33.01 -14.78 -13.07
CA LYS A 482 -32.90 -15.65 -11.90
C LYS A 482 -33.85 -15.23 -10.78
N ALA A 483 -33.92 -13.94 -10.48
CA ALA A 483 -34.84 -13.40 -9.48
C ALA A 483 -36.31 -13.69 -9.83
N LYS A 484 -36.67 -13.59 -11.11
CA LYS A 484 -38.02 -13.95 -11.60
C LYS A 484 -38.31 -15.44 -11.45
N GLU A 485 -37.37 -16.29 -11.84
CA GLU A 485 -37.47 -17.76 -11.68
C GLU A 485 -37.68 -18.14 -10.20
N GLU A 486 -36.89 -17.56 -9.31
CA GLU A 486 -36.93 -17.85 -7.88
C GLU A 486 -38.00 -17.09 -7.10
N ARG A 487 -38.78 -16.22 -7.77
CA ARG A 487 -39.78 -15.32 -7.15
C ARG A 487 -39.20 -14.46 -6.03
N LYS A 488 -37.99 -13.92 -6.24
CA LYS A 488 -37.28 -13.03 -5.32
C LYS A 488 -37.23 -11.60 -5.87
N LEU A 489 -37.04 -10.64 -4.98
CA LEU A 489 -36.75 -9.25 -5.35
C LEU A 489 -35.26 -9.08 -5.62
N VAL A 490 -34.91 -8.18 -6.55
CA VAL A 490 -33.53 -7.76 -6.80
C VAL A 490 -33.20 -6.60 -5.86
N HIS A 491 -32.17 -6.76 -5.04
CA HIS A 491 -31.56 -5.68 -4.27
C HIS A 491 -30.25 -5.26 -4.96
N SER A 492 -30.09 -3.97 -5.24
CA SER A 492 -28.92 -3.46 -5.95
C SER A 492 -28.00 -2.71 -4.99
N ILE A 493 -26.73 -3.09 -4.96
CA ILE A 493 -25.66 -2.41 -4.23
C ILE A 493 -24.70 -1.84 -5.27
N LEU A 494 -24.41 -0.54 -5.19
CA LEU A 494 -23.38 0.10 -6.01
C LEU A 494 -22.10 0.18 -5.19
N LEU A 495 -21.02 -0.38 -5.72
CA LEU A 495 -19.69 -0.33 -5.14
C LEU A 495 -18.76 0.42 -6.09
N TRP A 496 -17.82 1.16 -5.52
CA TRP A 496 -16.73 1.79 -6.25
C TRP A 496 -15.51 0.88 -6.12
N GLY A 497 -15.39 -0.08 -7.04
CA GLY A 497 -14.37 -1.12 -7.02
C GLY A 497 -14.87 -2.41 -7.68
N ALA A 498 -13.95 -3.24 -8.12
CA ALA A 498 -14.25 -4.53 -8.71
C ALA A 498 -14.60 -5.56 -7.61
N LEU A 499 -15.60 -6.42 -7.85
CA LEU A 499 -15.92 -7.57 -6.99
C LEU A 499 -15.26 -8.86 -7.50
N ASP A 500 -14.41 -8.72 -8.50
CA ASP A 500 -13.63 -9.77 -9.11
C ASP A 500 -12.13 -9.51 -8.99
N ASP A 501 -11.39 -10.61 -9.08
CA ASP A 501 -9.95 -10.70 -8.88
C ASP A 501 -9.22 -10.22 -10.15
N GLN A 502 -9.48 -8.98 -10.56
CA GLN A 502 -8.84 -8.40 -11.76
C GLN A 502 -7.41 -7.97 -11.43
N SER A 503 -7.23 -7.29 -10.30
CA SER A 503 -5.95 -6.93 -9.72
C SER A 503 -6.16 -6.88 -8.19
N CYS A 504 -5.16 -7.30 -7.41
CA CYS A 504 -5.30 -7.65 -5.97
C CYS A 504 -6.17 -6.71 -5.14
#